data_AF-A0A2V6T4N1-F1
#
_entry.id   AF-A0A2V6T4N1-F1
#
_cell.length_a   1.000
_cell.length_b   1.000
_cell.length_c   1.000
_cell.angle_alpha   90.00
_cell.angle_beta   90.00
_cell.angle_gamma   90.00
#
_symmetry.space_group_name_H-M   'P 1'
#
loop_
_entity.id
_entity.type
_entity.pdbx_description
1 polymer ?
#
loop_
_entity_poly.entity_id
_entity_poly.type
_entity_poly.pdbx_seq_one_letter_code
_entity_poly.pdbx_strand_id
1 'polypeptide(L)'
;MSPLVLIAATILVRLAVIGHPFAANNESTACAPLLSVARNYVRYGPGAVRLGGIMNSGRVLPENWSIYANHPPLVPLSIAAVQGVAGVSEWTARAVPVFFSVASTALLYLIVGRRFGARAGI
;
A
#
# COMPACT_ATOMS: atom_id res chain seq x y z
N MET A 1 -13.78 14.04 21.73
CA MET A 1 -13.31 14.34 20.36
C MET A 1 -14.30 13.75 19.37
N SER A 2 -14.68 14.49 18.33
CA SER A 2 -15.58 13.98 17.28
C SER A 2 -14.84 12.94 16.42
N PRO A 3 -15.50 11.87 15.91
CA PRO A 3 -14.87 10.92 14.99
C PRO A 3 -14.27 11.61 13.76
N LEU A 4 -14.89 12.70 13.32
CA LEU A 4 -14.40 13.50 12.19
C LEU A 4 -13.03 14.11 12.48
N VAL A 5 -12.77 14.51 13.72
CA VAL A 5 -11.47 15.09 14.12
C VAL A 5 -10.38 14.03 14.09
N LEU A 6 -10.66 12.82 14.59
CA LEU A 6 -9.71 11.70 14.57
C LEU A 6 -9.38 11.26 13.14
N ILE A 7 -10.41 11.13 12.30
CA ILE A 7 -10.25 10.79 10.88
C ILE A 7 -9.48 11.89 10.15
N ALA A 8 -9.84 13.16 10.33
CA ALA A 8 -9.15 14.29 9.73
C ALA A 8 -7.67 14.35 10.16
N ALA A 9 -7.37 14.16 11.45
CA ALA A 9 -6.01 14.10 11.95
C ALA A 9 -5.22 12.94 11.30
N THR A 10 -5.84 11.76 11.16
CA THR A 10 -5.22 10.61 10.49
C THR A 10 -4.90 10.94 9.03
N ILE A 11 -5.85 11.54 8.30
CA ILE A 11 -5.66 11.94 6.91
C ILE A 11 -4.51 12.94 6.80
N LEU A 12 -4.51 13.99 7.62
CA LEU A 12 -3.51 15.06 7.57
C LEU A 12 -2.09 14.54 7.82
N VAL A 13 -1.90 13.70 8.84
CA VAL A 13 -0.59 13.09 9.14
C VAL A 13 -0.10 12.24 7.96
N ARG A 14 -1.00 11.50 7.30
CA ARG A 14 -0.66 10.67 6.14
C ARG A 14 -0.32 11.50 4.91
N LEU A 15 -1.11 12.53 4.62
CA LEU A 15 -0.89 13.41 3.47
C LEU A 15 0.39 14.23 3.59
N ALA A 16 0.81 14.57 4.81
CA ALA A 16 2.06 15.29 5.04
C ALA A 16 3.31 14.52 4.54
N VAL A 17 3.23 13.18 4.45
CA VAL A 17 4.37 12.32 4.10
C VAL A 17 4.17 11.47 2.84
N ILE A 18 2.99 11.53 2.21
CA ILE A 18 2.62 10.60 1.12
C ILE A 18 3.55 10.71 -0.09
N GLY A 19 4.08 11.91 -0.35
CA GLY A 19 4.98 12.21 -1.47
C GLY A 19 6.47 12.11 -1.13
N HIS A 20 6.87 11.70 0.08
CA HIS A 20 8.29 11.62 0.41
C HIS A 20 9.01 10.57 -0.47
N PRO A 21 10.25 10.84 -0.89
CA PRO A 21 11.04 9.84 -1.61
C PRO A 21 11.33 8.64 -0.71
N PHE A 22 11.33 7.44 -1.30
CA PHE A 22 11.85 6.25 -0.63
C PHE A 22 13.37 6.40 -0.47
N ALA A 23 13.83 6.60 0.78
CA ALA A 23 15.24 6.76 1.13
C ALA A 23 15.87 5.42 1.53
N ALA A 24 17.19 5.30 1.59
CA ALA A 24 17.87 4.09 2.07
C ALA A 24 17.71 3.90 3.59
N ASN A 25 16.51 3.50 4.02
CA ASN A 25 16.10 3.31 5.40
C ASN A 25 15.22 2.05 5.54
N ASN A 26 14.74 1.79 6.76
CA ASN A 26 13.91 0.61 7.07
C ASN A 26 12.59 0.56 6.28
N GLU A 27 12.01 1.71 5.95
CA GLU A 27 10.79 1.77 5.13
C GLU A 27 11.05 1.16 3.76
N SER A 28 12.12 1.61 3.09
CA SER A 28 12.48 1.12 1.76
C SER A 28 12.94 -0.33 1.78
N THR A 29 13.68 -0.77 2.80
CA THR A 29 14.09 -2.18 2.92
C THR A 29 12.88 -3.12 2.98
N ALA A 30 11.86 -2.75 3.76
CA ALA A 30 10.64 -3.55 3.87
C ALA A 30 9.76 -3.46 2.61
N CYS A 31 9.71 -2.29 1.97
CA CYS A 31 8.79 -2.03 0.85
C CYS A 31 9.37 -2.43 -0.51
N ALA A 32 10.70 -2.42 -0.69
CA ALA A 32 11.34 -2.59 -2.00
C ALA A 32 10.94 -3.87 -2.75
N PRO A 33 10.85 -5.07 -2.11
CA PRO A 33 10.37 -6.27 -2.79
C PRO A 33 8.93 -6.11 -3.29
N LEU A 34 8.03 -5.63 -2.44
CA LEU A 34 6.61 -5.46 -2.77
C LEU A 34 6.41 -4.41 -3.87
N LEU A 35 7.16 -3.30 -3.83
CA LEU A 35 7.09 -2.26 -4.86
C LEU A 35 7.65 -2.74 -6.20
N SER A 36 8.70 -3.56 -6.18
CA SER A 36 9.24 -4.17 -7.40
C SER A 36 8.21 -5.11 -8.05
N VAL A 37 7.54 -5.93 -7.23
CA VAL A 37 6.45 -6.81 -7.69
C VAL A 37 5.28 -5.99 -8.24
N ALA A 38 4.83 -4.94 -7.52
CA ALA A 38 3.73 -4.10 -7.96
C ALA A 38 3.99 -3.44 -9.32
N ARG A 39 5.20 -2.89 -9.52
CA ARG A 39 5.62 -2.33 -10.81
C ARG A 39 5.61 -3.37 -11.92
N ASN A 40 6.03 -4.60 -11.62
CA ASN A 40 6.03 -5.68 -12.61
C ASN A 40 4.61 -6.22 -12.91
N TYR A 41 3.67 -6.16 -11.97
CA TYR A 41 2.25 -6.40 -12.26
C TYR A 41 1.68 -5.34 -13.22
N VAL A 42 2.05 -4.07 -13.07
CA VAL A 42 1.67 -3.03 -14.05
C VAL A 42 2.33 -3.28 -15.41
N ARG A 43 3.59 -3.71 -15.42
CA ARG A 43 4.40 -3.90 -16.64
C ARG A 43 3.99 -5.10 -17.49
N TYR A 44 3.67 -6.22 -16.86
CA TYR A 44 3.40 -7.50 -17.52
C TYR A 44 1.94 -7.94 -17.39
N GLY A 45 1.21 -7.42 -16.40
CA GLY A 45 -0.11 -7.89 -16.02
C GLY A 45 -0.03 -9.02 -14.97
N PRO A 46 -0.83 -8.96 -13.89
CA PRO A 46 -0.81 -9.97 -12.82
C PRO A 46 -1.21 -11.37 -13.30
N GLY A 47 -2.08 -11.46 -14.31
CA GLY A 47 -2.46 -12.73 -14.93
C GLY A 47 -1.33 -13.38 -15.73
N ALA A 48 -0.56 -12.60 -16.49
CA ALA A 48 0.55 -13.11 -17.32
C ALA A 48 1.68 -13.70 -16.45
N VAL A 49 1.95 -13.10 -15.30
CA VAL A 49 2.93 -13.59 -14.33
C VAL A 49 2.34 -14.62 -13.36
N ARG A 50 1.08 -15.04 -13.54
CA ARG A 50 0.36 -15.99 -12.66
C ARG A 50 0.38 -15.60 -11.18
N LEU A 51 0.22 -14.31 -10.90
CA LEU A 51 0.37 -13.71 -9.57
C LEU A 51 1.76 -13.91 -8.92
N GLY A 52 2.76 -14.34 -9.68
CA GLY A 52 4.14 -14.47 -9.21
C GLY A 52 4.81 -13.13 -8.93
N GLY A 53 5.63 -13.07 -7.89
CA GLY A 53 6.33 -11.86 -7.49
C GLY A 53 7.57 -11.59 -8.35
N ILE A 54 7.43 -10.95 -9.51
CA ILE A 54 8.61 -10.67 -10.35
C ILE A 54 9.37 -9.44 -9.81
N MET A 55 10.67 -9.58 -9.54
CA MET A 55 11.49 -8.54 -8.91
C MET A 55 12.45 -7.80 -9.84
N ASN A 56 12.53 -8.17 -11.12
CA ASN A 56 13.46 -7.52 -12.06
C ASN A 56 13.15 -6.01 -12.19
N SER A 57 14.19 -5.16 -12.11
CA SER A 57 14.04 -3.71 -12.29
C SER A 57 13.63 -3.34 -13.73
N GLY A 58 14.09 -4.10 -14.71
CA GLY A 58 13.85 -3.89 -16.15
C GLY A 58 12.86 -4.88 -16.78
N ARG A 59 12.48 -4.60 -18.02
CA ARG A 59 11.78 -5.58 -18.87
C ARG A 59 12.75 -6.70 -19.23
N VAL A 60 12.41 -7.93 -18.88
CA VAL A 60 13.18 -9.13 -19.22
C VAL A 60 12.23 -10.21 -19.73
N LEU A 61 12.77 -11.16 -20.50
CA LEU A 61 12.03 -12.31 -20.98
C LEU A 61 11.61 -13.24 -19.81
N PRO A 62 10.50 -13.99 -19.92
CA PRO A 62 9.98 -14.83 -18.86
C PRO A 62 10.98 -15.83 -18.26
N GLU A 63 11.85 -16.39 -19.08
CA GLU A 63 12.93 -17.31 -18.67
C GLU A 63 13.97 -16.66 -17.74
N ASN A 64 14.02 -15.33 -17.69
CA ASN A 64 14.95 -14.54 -16.87
C ASN A 64 14.25 -13.84 -15.69
N TRP A 65 13.00 -14.21 -15.39
CA TRP A 65 12.29 -13.66 -14.24
C TRP A 65 12.93 -14.08 -12.92
N SER A 66 13.28 -13.09 -12.10
CA SER A 66 13.65 -13.27 -10.71
C SER A 66 12.36 -13.31 -9.89
N ILE A 67 12.03 -14.49 -9.37
CA ILE A 67 10.77 -14.76 -8.67
C ILE A 67 10.94 -14.59 -7.16
N TYR A 68 10.04 -13.83 -6.57
CA TYR A 68 9.89 -13.58 -5.15
C TYR A 68 8.61 -14.24 -4.65
N ALA A 69 8.76 -15.27 -3.82
CA ALA A 69 7.65 -16.09 -3.34
C ALA A 69 7.38 -15.93 -1.82
N ASN A 70 8.06 -15.01 -1.15
CA ASN A 70 8.02 -14.91 0.32
C ASN A 70 6.74 -14.26 0.86
N HIS A 71 6.04 -13.48 0.05
CA HIS A 71 4.85 -12.74 0.48
C HIS A 71 3.67 -12.98 -0.45
N PRO A 72 2.44 -13.12 0.10
CA PRO A 72 1.23 -13.18 -0.70
C PRO A 72 1.06 -11.95 -1.61
N PRO A 73 0.41 -12.12 -2.78
CA PRO A 73 0.37 -11.10 -3.83
C PRO A 73 -0.61 -9.95 -3.53
N LEU A 74 -1.40 -10.02 -2.46
CA LEU A 74 -2.49 -9.07 -2.21
C LEU A 74 -2.01 -7.62 -2.11
N VAL A 75 -0.93 -7.38 -1.35
CA VAL A 75 -0.37 -6.04 -1.18
C VAL A 75 0.17 -5.50 -2.52
N PRO A 76 1.08 -6.19 -3.23
CA PRO A 76 1.57 -5.67 -4.50
C PRO A 76 0.48 -5.57 -5.57
N LEU A 77 -0.55 -6.43 -5.55
CA LEU A 77 -1.71 -6.33 -6.44
C LEU A 77 -2.51 -5.04 -6.17
N SER A 78 -2.72 -4.71 -4.89
CA SER A 78 -3.44 -3.49 -4.49
C SER A 78 -2.67 -2.24 -4.93
N ILE A 79 -1.34 -2.24 -4.76
CA ILE A 79 -0.48 -1.14 -5.19
C ILE A 79 -0.48 -1.05 -6.72
N ALA A 80 -0.37 -2.18 -7.42
CA ALA A 80 -0.41 -2.23 -8.88
C ALA A 80 -1.74 -1.71 -9.45
N ALA A 81 -2.86 -1.97 -8.78
CA ALA A 81 -4.17 -1.44 -9.17
C ALA A 81 -4.18 0.10 -9.14
N VAL A 82 -3.65 0.71 -8.06
CA VAL A 82 -3.54 2.17 -7.97
C VAL A 82 -2.57 2.71 -9.02
N GLN A 83 -1.40 2.09 -9.15
CA GLN A 83 -0.37 2.52 -10.12
C GLN A 83 -0.80 2.34 -11.57
N GLY A 84 -1.64 1.34 -11.87
CA GLY A 84 -2.19 1.12 -13.21
C GLY A 84 -3.15 2.23 -13.64
N VAL A 85 -3.81 2.91 -12.70
CA VAL A 85 -4.73 4.02 -12.98
C VAL A 85 -4.03 5.38 -12.90
N ALA A 86 -3.18 5.58 -11.89
CA ALA A 86 -2.61 6.89 -11.56
C ALA A 86 -1.12 7.04 -11.91
N GLY A 87 -0.50 6.02 -12.51
CA GLY A 87 0.92 5.98 -12.83
C GLY A 87 1.79 5.50 -11.66
N VAL A 88 3.05 5.17 -11.95
CA VAL A 88 4.01 4.70 -10.95
C VAL A 88 4.70 5.89 -10.29
N SER A 89 4.52 6.03 -8.98
CA SER A 89 5.13 7.09 -8.16
C SER A 89 5.18 6.69 -6.67
N GLU A 90 5.82 7.53 -5.86
CA GLU A 90 5.89 7.44 -4.41
C GLU A 90 4.52 7.53 -3.76
N TRP A 91 3.69 8.46 -4.22
CA TRP A 91 2.37 8.69 -3.61
C TRP A 91 1.40 7.56 -3.95
N THR A 92 1.47 6.99 -5.16
CA THR A 92 0.63 5.84 -5.54
C THR A 92 1.02 4.57 -4.80
N ALA A 93 2.31 4.41 -4.49
CA ALA A 93 2.78 3.34 -3.60
C ALA A 93 2.23 3.47 -2.17
N ARG A 94 2.07 4.71 -1.67
CA ARG A 94 1.57 4.98 -0.32
C ARG A 94 0.05 5.14 -0.22
N ALA A 95 -0.66 5.35 -1.34
CA ALA A 95 -2.11 5.51 -1.34
C ALA A 95 -2.84 4.32 -0.68
N VAL A 96 -2.38 3.10 -0.93
CA VAL A 96 -2.95 1.87 -0.34
C VAL A 96 -2.86 1.86 1.20
N PRO A 97 -1.67 1.94 1.83
CA PRO A 97 -1.59 1.98 3.28
C PRO A 97 -2.24 3.22 3.90
N VAL A 98 -2.30 4.35 3.20
CA VAL A 98 -3.06 5.54 3.65
C VAL A 98 -4.55 5.24 3.74
N PHE A 99 -5.13 4.68 2.67
CA PHE A 99 -6.54 4.27 2.65
C PHE A 99 -6.87 3.29 3.78
N PHE A 100 -6.09 2.21 3.91
CA PHE A 100 -6.32 1.21 4.95
C PHE A 100 -6.08 1.74 6.36
N SER A 101 -5.17 2.70 6.55
CA SER A 101 -4.99 3.37 7.85
C SER A 101 -6.24 4.17 8.24
N VAL A 102 -6.75 4.99 7.32
CA VAL A 102 -7.95 5.82 7.56
C VAL A 102 -9.18 4.93 7.80
N ALA A 103 -9.35 3.88 7.00
CA ALA A 103 -10.42 2.92 7.16
C ALA A 103 -10.32 2.18 8.51
N SER A 104 -9.11 1.77 8.91
CA SER A 104 -8.89 1.10 10.20
C SER A 104 -9.20 2.03 11.38
N THR A 105 -8.80 3.30 11.33
CA THR A 105 -9.16 4.29 12.35
C THR A 105 -10.67 4.45 12.47
N ALA A 106 -11.37 4.57 11.34
CA ALA A 106 -12.84 4.69 11.35
C ALA A 106 -13.52 3.44 11.92
N LEU A 107 -13.08 2.24 11.51
CA LEU A 107 -13.62 0.98 12.02
C LEU A 107 -13.35 0.80 13.52
N LEU A 108 -12.15 1.15 13.99
CA LEU A 108 -11.80 1.09 15.40
C LEU A 108 -12.70 2.01 16.23
N TYR A 109 -12.90 3.25 15.77
CA TYR A 109 -13.85 4.18 16.40
C TYR A 109 -15.24 3.56 16.53
N LEU A 110 -15.76 2.97 15.45
CA LEU A 110 -17.09 2.36 15.44
C LEU A 110 -17.18 1.15 16.39
N ILE A 111 -16.17 0.28 16.40
CA ILE A 111 -16.14 -0.91 17.27
C ILE A 111 -16.11 -0.48 18.74
N VAL A 112 -15.21 0.44 19.10
CA VAL A 112 -15.06 0.92 20.48
C VAL A 112 -16.31 1.68 20.93
N GLY A 113 -16.84 2.57 20.08
CA GLY A 113 -18.06 3.32 20.35
C GLY A 113 -19.28 2.42 20.57
N ARG A 114 -19.40 1.34 19.79
CA ARG A 114 -20.46 0.33 19.99
C ARG A 114 -20.29 -0.48 21.27
N ARG A 115 -19.06 -0.77 21.69
CA ARG A 115 -18.78 -1.64 22.84
C ARG A 115 -18.81 -0.91 24.18
N PHE A 116 -18.29 0.31 24.23
CA PHE A 116 -18.02 1.04 25.47
C PHE A 116 -18.67 2.44 25.51
N GLY A 117 -19.51 2.76 24.53
CA GLY A 117 -20.19 4.05 24.39
C GLY A 117 -19.38 5.06 23.58
N ALA A 118 -20.07 6.05 23.01
CA ALA A 118 -19.50 7.02 22.06
C ALA A 118 -18.31 7.83 22.60
N ARG A 119 -18.12 7.87 23.93
CA ARG A 119 -17.00 8.57 24.59
C ARG A 119 -15.74 7.73 24.76
N ALA A 120 -15.79 6.42 24.50
CA ALA A 120 -14.65 5.54 24.63
C ALA A 120 -13.82 5.42 23.34
N GLY A 121 -14.41 5.71 22.17
CA GLY A 121 -13.69 5.73 20.89
C GLY A 121 -12.86 6.99 20.65
N ILE A 122 -12.60 7.75 21.71
CA ILE A 122 -12.01 9.09 21.66
C ILE A 122 -10.51 9.03 21.90
#